data_AF-A0A703XI02-F1
#
_entry.id   AF-A0A703XI02-F1
#
_cell.length_a   1.000
_cell.length_b   1.000
_cell.length_c   1.000
_cell.angle_alpha   90.00
_cell.angle_beta   90.00
_cell.angle_gamma   90.00
#
_symmetry.space_group_name_H-M   'P 1'
#
loop_
_entity.id
_entity.type
_entity.pdbx_description
1 polymer ?
#
loop_
_entity_poly.entity_id
_entity_poly.type
_entity_poly.pdbx_seq_one_letter_code
_entity_poly.pdbx_strand_id
1 'polypeptide(L)'
;RYHLGLSTPNDDRCFIEVDRQRHSWRDGKAVIFDETYVHWAENKTEQTRIILFCDIERPMKWRWAQSVNHWVGASLMSAASSPNDENDRTGAINRIFKYVHAARDAGQRLKKKNRTLYYALKYLVIAAIFAAIILFSLL
;
A
#
# COMPACT_ATOMS: atom_id res chain seq x y z
N ARG A 1 10.93 0.32 8.84
CA ARG A 1 11.39 -0.89 8.14
C ARG A 1 12.66 -1.44 8.79
N TYR A 2 12.70 -2.74 9.05
CA TYR A 2 13.79 -3.46 9.72
C TYR A 2 14.45 -4.42 8.74
N HIS A 3 15.76 -4.31 8.55
CA HIS A 3 16.55 -5.24 7.74
C HIS A 3 17.60 -5.92 8.61
N LEU A 4 17.65 -7.25 8.58
CA LEU A 4 18.71 -8.04 9.21
C LEU A 4 19.54 -8.74 8.13
N GLY A 5 20.86 -8.57 8.15
CA GLY A 5 21.77 -9.31 7.28
C GLY A 5 21.80 -10.79 7.63
N LEU A 6 21.35 -11.65 6.71
CA LEU A 6 21.41 -13.11 6.88
C LEU A 6 22.67 -13.69 6.25
N SER A 7 22.89 -13.36 4.98
CA SER A 7 24.09 -13.72 4.23
C SER A 7 24.35 -12.61 3.22
N THR A 8 25.39 -11.83 3.46
CA THR A 8 25.67 -10.59 2.76
C THR A 8 27.15 -10.54 2.36
N PRO A 9 27.52 -9.70 1.39
CA PRO A 9 28.91 -9.59 0.96
C PRO A 9 29.87 -9.07 2.05
N ASN A 10 29.35 -8.53 3.16
CA ASN A 10 30.11 -7.86 4.21
C ASN A 10 31.06 -6.74 3.72
N ASP A 11 30.71 -6.11 2.59
CA ASP A 11 31.49 -5.10 1.86
C ASP A 11 30.72 -3.77 1.81
N ASP A 12 31.41 -2.63 1.77
CA ASP A 12 30.80 -1.29 1.71
C ASP A 12 30.22 -0.93 0.34
N ARG A 13 30.55 -1.69 -0.70
CA ARG A 13 29.91 -1.62 -2.03
C ARG A 13 28.49 -2.17 -2.04
N CYS A 14 28.05 -2.80 -0.95
CA CYS A 14 26.70 -3.31 -0.76
C CYS A 14 26.00 -2.57 0.38
N PHE A 15 25.21 -1.55 0.03
CA PHE A 15 24.66 -0.59 0.99
C PHE A 15 23.25 -0.12 0.64
N ILE A 16 22.58 0.41 1.65
CA ILE A 16 21.40 1.26 1.52
C ILE A 16 21.76 2.66 2.00
N GLU A 17 21.36 3.67 1.23
CA GLU A 17 21.47 5.06 1.63
C GLU A 17 20.07 5.59 1.91
N VAL A 18 19.85 6.11 3.11
CA VAL A 18 18.58 6.65 3.59
C VAL A 18 18.84 8.09 4.00
N ASP A 19 18.22 9.06 3.32
CA ASP A 19 18.41 10.49 3.57
C ASP A 19 19.90 10.89 3.68
N ARG A 20 20.70 10.47 2.70
CA ARG A 20 22.17 10.70 2.61
C ARG A 20 23.01 9.99 3.69
N GLN A 21 22.40 9.17 4.54
CA GLN A 21 23.12 8.33 5.50
C GLN A 21 23.28 6.92 4.92
N ARG A 22 24.53 6.52 4.73
CA ARG A 22 24.86 5.22 4.12
C ARG A 22 25.06 4.15 5.19
N HIS A 23 24.39 3.02 5.01
CA HIS A 23 24.51 1.83 5.84
C HIS A 23 24.82 0.61 4.97
N SER A 24 25.98 0.00 5.21
CA SER A 24 26.37 -1.24 4.55
C SER A 24 25.82 -2.44 5.32
N TRP A 25 25.22 -3.42 4.63
CA TRP A 25 24.74 -4.61 5.32
C TRP A 25 25.91 -5.48 5.79
N ARG A 26 25.72 -6.10 6.96
CA ARG A 26 26.64 -7.04 7.57
C ARG A 26 25.86 -8.21 8.15
N ASP A 27 26.46 -9.39 8.15
CA ASP A 27 25.80 -10.58 8.66
C ASP A 27 25.54 -10.48 10.16
N GLY A 28 24.34 -10.88 10.57
CA GLY A 28 23.87 -10.77 11.95
C GLY A 28 23.64 -9.34 12.44
N LYS A 29 23.81 -8.32 11.58
CA LYS A 29 23.56 -6.92 11.94
C LYS A 29 22.23 -6.46 11.38
N ALA A 30 21.49 -5.78 12.25
CA ALA A 30 20.22 -5.17 11.90
C ALA A 30 20.36 -3.67 11.67
N VAL A 31 19.59 -3.15 10.73
CA VAL A 31 19.36 -1.72 10.54
C VAL A 31 17.86 -1.48 10.54
N ILE A 32 17.44 -0.45 11.26
CA ILE A 32 16.06 0.02 11.25
C ILE A 32 16.06 1.45 10.70
N PHE A 33 15.18 1.72 9.76
CA PHE A 33 15.04 3.04 9.17
C PHE A 33 13.58 3.30 8.79
N ASP A 34 13.25 4.57 8.62
CA ASP A 34 11.95 4.99 8.12
C ASP A 34 11.99 5.00 6.58
N GLU A 35 11.18 4.13 5.98
CA GLU A 35 11.14 3.95 4.52
C GLU A 35 10.50 5.13 3.77
N THR A 36 9.83 6.05 4.48
CA THR A 36 9.21 7.23 3.88
C THR A 36 10.25 8.27 3.45
N TYR A 37 11.47 8.18 3.96
CA TYR A 37 12.60 8.96 3.48
C TYR A 37 13.09 8.44 2.13
N VAL A 38 13.65 9.34 1.32
CA VAL A 38 14.29 8.98 0.07
C VAL A 38 15.41 7.99 0.38
N HIS A 39 15.29 6.79 -0.20
CA HIS A 39 16.26 5.73 -0.01
C HIS A 39 16.54 5.02 -1.32
N TRP A 40 17.78 4.54 -1.46
CA TRP A 40 18.19 3.70 -2.57
C TRP A 40 19.20 2.66 -2.09
N ALA A 41 19.23 1.52 -2.77
CA ALA A 41 20.07 0.39 -2.42
C ALA A 41 20.89 -0.04 -3.62
N GLU A 42 22.13 -0.43 -3.37
CA GLU A 42 23.04 -0.90 -4.41
C GLU A 42 23.87 -2.08 -3.91
N ASN A 43 24.20 -2.99 -4.82
CA ASN A 43 25.14 -4.08 -4.57
C ASN A 43 26.12 -4.16 -5.75
N LYS A 44 27.30 -3.54 -5.64
CA LYS A 44 28.40 -3.64 -6.62
C LYS A 44 29.41 -4.74 -6.27
N THR A 45 28.92 -5.85 -5.72
CA THR A 45 29.75 -7.02 -5.41
C THR A 45 29.27 -8.23 -6.21
N GLU A 46 30.12 -9.25 -6.30
CA GLU A 46 29.80 -10.51 -6.99
C GLU A 46 28.96 -11.48 -6.14
N GLN A 47 28.67 -11.12 -4.88
CA GLN A 47 27.97 -11.99 -3.94
C GLN A 47 26.50 -11.57 -3.79
N THR A 48 25.62 -12.56 -3.70
CA THR A 48 24.19 -12.34 -3.44
C THR A 48 23.99 -11.75 -2.04
N ARG A 49 23.18 -10.69 -1.93
CA ARG A 49 22.75 -10.13 -0.66
C ARG A 49 21.41 -10.73 -0.24
N ILE A 50 21.42 -11.51 0.82
CA ILE A 50 20.23 -12.08 1.46
C ILE A 50 19.99 -11.36 2.80
N ILE A 51 18.83 -10.71 2.91
CA ILE A 51 18.40 -9.99 4.11
C ILE A 51 17.01 -10.48 4.53
N LEU A 52 16.78 -10.55 5.84
CA LEU A 52 15.42 -10.62 6.38
C LEU A 52 14.88 -9.20 6.45
N PHE A 53 13.70 -9.02 5.88
CA PHE A 53 13.02 -7.75 5.81
C PHE A 53 11.70 -7.82 6.56
N CYS A 54 11.51 -6.90 7.49
CA CYS A 54 10.28 -6.82 8.27
C CYS A 54 9.78 -5.37 8.31
N ASP A 55 8.55 -5.17 7.87
CA ASP A 55 7.87 -3.90 8.09
C ASP A 55 7.25 -3.91 9.49
N ILE A 56 7.70 -2.97 10.31
CA ILE A 56 7.26 -2.80 11.69
C ILE A 56 6.28 -1.65 11.72
N GLU A 57 5.11 -1.88 12.31
CA GLU A 57 4.09 -0.85 12.43
C GLU A 57 4.60 0.32 13.28
N ARG A 58 4.46 1.54 12.73
CA ARG A 58 4.88 2.76 13.42
C ARG A 58 3.92 3.06 14.57
N PRO A 59 4.41 3.34 15.80
CA PRO A 59 3.57 3.83 16.87
C PRO A 59 3.06 5.24 16.53
N MET A 60 1.75 5.40 16.56
CA MET A 60 1.03 6.63 16.27
C MET A 60 0.72 7.36 17.57
N LYS A 61 0.69 8.70 17.52
CA LYS A 61 0.36 9.54 18.68
C LYS A 61 -1.00 9.20 19.29
N TRP A 62 -1.98 8.87 18.45
CA TRP A 62 -3.35 8.60 18.87
C TRP A 62 -3.68 7.11 18.73
N ARG A 63 -4.18 6.49 19.80
CA ARG A 63 -4.49 5.05 19.82
C ARG A 63 -5.59 4.65 18.84
N TRP A 64 -6.59 5.51 18.61
CA TRP A 64 -7.62 5.25 17.61
C TRP A 64 -7.03 5.23 16.19
N ALA A 65 -6.09 6.13 15.90
CA ALA A 65 -5.40 6.19 14.62
C ALA A 65 -4.51 4.96 14.43
N GLN A 66 -3.87 4.48 15.50
CA GLN A 66 -3.16 3.20 15.49
C GLN A 66 -4.09 2.04 15.12
N SER A 67 -5.26 1.94 15.74
CA SER A 67 -6.21 0.85 15.46
C SER A 67 -6.71 0.88 14.01
N VAL A 68 -6.98 2.07 13.46
CA VAL A 68 -7.33 2.23 12.05
C VAL A 68 -6.16 1.83 11.15
N ASN A 69 -4.95 2.30 11.43
CA ASN A 69 -3.74 1.97 10.68
C ASN A 69 -3.49 0.46 10.66
N HIS A 70 -3.60 -0.20 11.82
CA HIS A 70 -3.43 -1.63 11.96
C HIS A 70 -4.48 -2.40 11.14
N TRP A 71 -5.75 -2.01 11.22
CA TRP A 71 -6.83 -2.64 10.45
C TRP A 71 -6.63 -2.47 8.94
N VAL A 72 -6.24 -1.26 8.50
CA VAL A 72 -5.91 -0.96 7.10
C VAL A 72 -4.73 -1.81 6.63
N GLY A 73 -3.64 -1.87 7.40
CA GLY A 73 -2.48 -2.70 7.09
C GLY A 73 -2.86 -4.19 6.97
N ALA A 74 -3.56 -4.72 7.97
CA ALA A 74 -3.98 -6.12 7.96
C ALA A 74 -4.95 -6.48 6.83
N SER A 75 -5.78 -5.53 6.38
CA SER A 75 -6.85 -5.80 5.39
C SER A 75 -6.43 -5.45 3.95
N LEU A 76 -5.59 -4.43 3.76
CA LEU A 76 -5.23 -3.88 2.43
C LEU A 76 -3.78 -4.16 2.05
N MET A 77 -2.81 -4.12 2.99
CA MET A 77 -1.41 -4.42 2.63
C MET A 77 -1.21 -5.91 2.31
N SER A 78 -1.96 -6.81 2.96
CA SER A 78 -1.99 -8.24 2.59
C SER A 78 -2.49 -8.50 1.16
N ALA A 79 -3.16 -7.52 0.55
CA ALA A 79 -3.69 -7.60 -0.79
C ALA A 79 -2.88 -6.84 -1.84
N ALA A 80 -1.99 -5.95 -1.38
CA ALA A 80 -1.09 -5.16 -2.22
C ALA A 80 0.36 -5.68 -2.18
N SER A 81 0.67 -6.64 -1.28
CA SER A 81 1.84 -7.49 -1.43
C SER A 81 1.80 -8.17 -2.81
N SER A 82 2.91 -8.07 -3.54
CA SER A 82 3.05 -8.73 -4.84
C SER A 82 2.67 -10.21 -4.67
N PRO A 83 1.70 -10.74 -5.43
CA PRO A 83 1.32 -12.14 -5.32
C PRO A 83 2.58 -12.97 -5.56
N ASN A 84 3.06 -13.67 -4.52
CA ASN A 84 4.23 -14.52 -4.64
C ASN A 84 3.86 -15.91 -5.19
N ASP A 85 2.57 -16.25 -5.16
CA ASP A 85 2.01 -17.51 -5.65
C ASP A 85 0.60 -17.25 -6.23
N GLU A 86 0.15 -18.06 -7.20
CA GLU A 86 -1.16 -17.93 -7.85
C GLU A 86 -2.34 -18.14 -6.87
N ASN A 87 -2.07 -18.74 -5.71
CA ASN A 87 -3.05 -19.07 -4.69
C ASN A 87 -3.16 -18.02 -3.56
N ASP A 88 -2.59 -16.82 -3.75
CA ASP A 88 -2.64 -15.76 -2.76
C ASP A 88 -4.08 -15.27 -2.54
N ARG A 89 -4.42 -14.84 -1.31
CA ARG A 89 -5.81 -14.60 -0.84
C ARG A 89 -6.44 -13.33 -1.45
N THR A 90 -6.58 -13.29 -2.76
CA THR A 90 -7.21 -12.20 -3.52
C THR A 90 -8.73 -12.33 -3.62
N GLY A 91 -9.32 -13.42 -3.12
CA GLY A 91 -10.73 -13.80 -3.40
C GLY A 91 -11.79 -12.75 -3.04
N ALA A 92 -11.70 -12.11 -1.87
CA ALA A 92 -12.68 -11.10 -1.45
C ALA A 92 -12.56 -9.81 -2.27
N ILE A 93 -11.32 -9.38 -2.55
CA ILE A 93 -11.04 -8.18 -3.32
C ILE A 93 -11.38 -8.38 -4.78
N ASN A 94 -11.07 -9.54 -5.37
CA ASN A 94 -11.46 -9.90 -6.73
C ASN A 94 -13.00 -9.86 -6.88
N ARG A 95 -13.74 -10.33 -5.87
CA ARG A 95 -15.21 -10.25 -5.86
C ARG A 95 -15.70 -8.81 -5.85
N ILE A 96 -15.14 -7.94 -5.01
CA ILE A 96 -15.51 -6.51 -4.96
C ILE A 96 -15.12 -5.81 -6.27
N PHE A 97 -13.89 -6.03 -6.76
CA PHE A 97 -13.39 -5.47 -8.02
C PHE A 97 -14.30 -5.85 -9.19
N LYS A 98 -14.79 -7.09 -9.26
CA LYS A 98 -15.75 -7.51 -10.30
C LYS A 98 -16.99 -6.62 -10.33
N TYR A 99 -17.58 -6.32 -9.18
CA TYR A 99 -18.77 -5.46 -9.11
C TYR A 99 -18.44 -3.99 -9.42
N VAL A 100 -17.32 -3.48 -8.91
CA VAL A 100 -16.86 -2.11 -9.19
C VAL A 100 -16.59 -1.92 -10.69
N HIS A 101 -15.92 -2.88 -11.33
CA HIS A 101 -15.67 -2.87 -12.77
C HIS A 101 -16.97 -2.96 -13.57
N ALA A 102 -17.90 -3.84 -13.20
CA ALA A 102 -19.19 -3.94 -13.88
C ALA A 102 -19.99 -2.62 -13.80
N ALA A 103 -20.00 -1.96 -12.64
CA ALA A 103 -20.65 -0.67 -12.46
C ALA A 103 -19.96 0.44 -13.29
N ARG A 104 -18.63 0.45 -13.30
CA ARG A 104 -17.84 1.38 -14.13
C ARG A 104 -18.14 1.20 -15.61
N ASP A 105 -18.14 -0.04 -16.09
CA ASP A 105 -18.40 -0.36 -17.51
C ASP A 105 -19.82 0.03 -17.91
N ALA A 106 -20.81 -0.25 -17.06
CA ALA A 106 -22.18 0.20 -17.26
C ALA A 106 -22.27 1.74 -17.34
N GLY A 107 -21.57 2.45 -16.45
CA GLY A 107 -21.46 3.91 -16.49
C GLY A 107 -20.80 4.44 -17.76
N GLN A 108 -19.73 3.80 -18.24
CA GLN A 108 -19.06 4.18 -19.48
C GLN A 108 -19.93 3.91 -20.72
N ARG A 109 -20.65 2.78 -20.75
CA ARG A 109 -21.63 2.48 -21.80
C ARG A 109 -22.75 3.54 -21.83
N LEU A 110 -23.26 3.92 -20.67
CA LEU A 110 -24.25 5.00 -20.55
C LEU A 110 -23.68 6.33 -21.04
N LYS A 111 -22.46 6.69 -20.62
CA LYS A 111 -21.78 7.92 -21.05
C LYS A 111 -21.56 7.96 -22.57
N LYS A 112 -21.26 6.83 -23.20
CA LYS A 112 -21.10 6.71 -24.65
C LYS A 112 -22.43 6.86 -25.38
N LYS A 113 -23.53 6.32 -24.84
CA LYS A 113 -24.87 6.38 -25.43
C LYS A 113 -25.55 7.74 -25.24
N ASN A 114 -25.45 8.32 -24.04
CA ASN A 114 -26.06 9.59 -23.68
C ASN A 114 -25.27 10.28 -22.56
N ARG A 115 -24.43 11.26 -22.95
CA ARG A 115 -23.61 12.03 -22.00
C ARG A 115 -24.42 12.83 -21.00
N THR A 116 -25.54 13.42 -21.45
CA THR A 116 -26.38 14.27 -20.61
C THR A 116 -27.01 13.47 -19.47
N LEU A 117 -27.58 12.30 -19.80
CA LEU A 117 -28.16 11.40 -18.80
C LEU A 117 -27.10 10.89 -17.80
N TYR A 118 -25.89 10.56 -18.29
CA TYR A 118 -24.78 10.16 -17.42
C TYR A 118 -24.44 11.25 -16.39
N TYR A 119 -24.27 12.51 -16.82
CA TYR A 119 -23.93 13.59 -15.89
C TYR A 119 -25.10 13.96 -14.96
N ALA A 120 -26.34 13.93 -15.43
CA ALA A 120 -27.51 14.14 -14.59
C ALA A 120 -27.57 13.09 -13.46
N LEU A 121 -27.41 11.80 -13.80
CA LEU A 121 -27.37 10.73 -12.81
C LEU A 121 -26.16 10.86 -11.87
N LYS A 122 -24.99 11.20 -12.39
CA LYS A 122 -23.78 11.43 -11.59
C LYS A 122 -24.00 12.51 -10.55
N TYR A 123 -24.53 13.68 -10.94
CA TYR A 123 -24.77 14.78 -10.01
C TYR A 123 -25.90 14.49 -9.02
N LEU A 124 -26.94 13.75 -9.44
CA LEU A 124 -28.00 13.30 -8.53
C LEU A 124 -27.44 12.40 -7.43
N VAL A 125 -26.61 11.42 -7.77
CA VAL A 125 -25.96 10.54 -6.78
C VAL A 125 -25.08 11.34 -5.82
N ILE A 126 -24.29 12.29 -6.34
CA ILE A 126 -23.45 13.17 -5.51
C ILE A 126 -24.31 14.00 -4.54
N ALA A 127 -25.38 14.62 -5.04
CA ALA A 127 -26.29 15.42 -4.22
C ALA A 127 -26.99 14.57 -3.14
N ALA A 128 -27.42 13.35 -3.48
CA ALA A 128 -28.02 12.42 -2.54
C ALA A 128 -27.05 12.02 -1.42
N ILE A 129 -25.76 11.79 -1.75
CA ILE A 129 -24.72 11.50 -0.74
C ILE A 129 -24.52 12.70 0.19
N PHE A 130 -24.39 13.91 -0.35
CA PHE A 130 -24.26 15.12 0.48
C PHE A 130 -25.49 15.33 1.38
N ALA A 131 -26.69 15.17 0.83
CA ALA A 131 -27.93 15.28 1.60
C ALA A 131 -27.97 14.25 2.74
N ALA A 132 -27.59 13.00 2.49
CA ALA A 132 -27.53 11.96 3.51
C ALA A 132 -26.53 12.29 4.63
N ILE A 133 -25.34 12.79 4.29
CA ILE A 133 -24.33 13.20 5.28
C ILE A 133 -24.83 14.37 6.13
N ILE A 134 -25.43 15.39 5.51
CA ILE A 134 -25.97 16.56 6.20
C ILE A 134 -27.12 16.14 7.12
N LEU A 135 -28.06 15.32 6.64
CA LEU A 135 -29.18 14.84 7.43
C LEU A 135 -28.71 13.99 8.63
N PHE A 136 -27.72 13.13 8.41
CA PHE A 136 -27.10 12.34 9.48
C PHE A 136 -26.36 13.20 10.52
N SER A 137 -25.76 14.31 10.11
CA SER A 137 -25.10 15.24 11.05
C SER A 137 -26.05 16.10 11.88
N LEU A 138 -27.33 16.17 11.49
CA LEU A 138 -28.40 16.92 12.17
C LEU A 138 -29.22 16.05 13.12
N LEU A 139 -29.00 14.73 13.11
CA LEU A 139 -29.59 13.72 14.01
C LEU A 139 -28.61 13.41 15.15
#